data_AF-A0A2R4N383-F1
#
_entry.id   AF-A0A2R4N383-F1
#
_cell.length_a   1.000
_cell.length_b   1.000
_cell.length_c   1.000
_cell.angle_alpha   90.00
_cell.angle_beta   90.00
_cell.angle_gamma   90.00
#
_symmetry.space_group_name_H-M   'P 1'
#
loop_
_entity.id
_entity.type
_entity.pdbx_description
1 polymer ?
#
loop_
_entity_poly.entity_id
_entity_poly.type
_entity_poly.pdbx_seq_one_letter_code
_entity_poly.pdbx_strand_id
1 'polypeptide(L)'
;MLKKSWYKLLAWFSATFYFFVMTGVIISLFSPGPTEEQTMRWMHGMMSAMHNSLMGWALENHGFVSALLTKTGALVFPAIFAGAFIGAILKMRRVRKNG
;
A
#
# COMPACT_ATOMS: atom_id res chain seq x y z
N MET A 1 -20.42 35.19 -29.84
CA MET A 1 -19.35 35.81 -29.02
C MET A 1 -18.78 34.75 -28.08
N LEU A 2 -17.85 33.94 -28.58
CA LEU A 2 -17.41 32.72 -27.87
C LEU A 2 -16.45 33.04 -26.72
N LYS A 3 -16.86 32.63 -25.51
CA LYS A 3 -16.08 32.36 -24.28
C LYS A 3 -14.58 32.74 -24.30
N LYS A 4 -14.26 34.04 -24.34
CA LYS A 4 -12.87 34.58 -24.27
C LYS A 4 -12.09 34.13 -23.01
N SER A 5 -12.78 33.85 -21.92
CA SER A 5 -12.15 33.44 -20.65
C SER A 5 -11.56 32.02 -20.70
N TRP A 6 -12.22 31.09 -21.40
CA TRP A 6 -11.77 29.69 -21.50
C TRP A 6 -10.48 29.56 -22.31
N TYR A 7 -10.33 30.33 -23.38
CA TYR A 7 -9.10 30.35 -24.16
C TYR A 7 -7.90 30.86 -23.34
N LYS A 8 -8.11 31.89 -22.51
CA LYS A 8 -7.06 32.41 -21.63
C LYS A 8 -6.61 31.37 -20.59
N LEU A 9 -7.54 30.61 -20.02
CA LEU A 9 -7.25 29.57 -19.05
C LEU A 9 -6.51 28.38 -19.69
N LEU A 10 -6.93 27.98 -20.89
CA LEU A 10 -6.29 26.89 -21.65
C LEU A 10 -4.87 27.29 -22.11
N ALA A 11 -4.70 28.53 -22.58
CA ALA A 11 -3.39 29.08 -22.91
C ALA A 11 -2.47 29.12 -21.69
N TRP A 12 -2.96 29.58 -20.54
CA TRP A 12 -2.19 29.58 -19.29
C TRP A 12 -1.79 28.17 -18.84
N PHE A 13 -2.73 27.22 -18.88
CA PHE A 13 -2.47 25.83 -18.55
C PHE A 13 -1.46 25.17 -19.52
N SER A 14 -1.58 25.44 -20.82
CA SER A 14 -0.61 24.93 -21.80
C SER A 14 0.79 25.50 -21.55
N ALA A 15 0.89 26.79 -21.22
CA ALA A 15 2.17 27.43 -20.96
C ALA A 15 2.85 26.86 -19.70
N THR A 16 2.10 26.64 -18.61
CA THR A 16 2.65 26.02 -17.40
C THR A 16 3.02 24.56 -17.62
N PHE A 17 2.20 23.80 -18.36
CA PHE A 17 2.52 22.43 -18.74
C PHE A 17 3.82 22.34 -19.54
N TYR A 18 3.98 23.12 -20.61
CA TYR A 18 5.20 23.12 -21.41
C TYR A 18 6.41 23.61 -20.62
N PHE A 19 6.23 24.58 -19.73
CA PHE A 19 7.31 25.03 -18.84
C PHE A 19 7.77 23.90 -17.91
N PHE A 20 6.84 23.13 -17.33
CA PHE A 20 7.16 21.97 -16.49
C PHE A 20 7.86 20.87 -17.29
N VAL A 21 7.36 20.53 -18.47
CA VAL A 21 7.97 19.51 -19.35
C VAL A 21 9.38 19.94 -19.75
N MET A 22 9.56 21.19 -20.20
CA MET A 22 10.87 21.70 -20.57
C MET A 22 11.85 21.70 -19.40
N THR A 23 11.40 22.10 -18.21
CA THR A 23 12.22 22.03 -16.98
C THR A 23 12.60 20.59 -16.66
N GLY A 24 11.67 19.65 -16.75
CA GLY A 24 11.94 18.22 -16.54
C GLY A 24 12.95 17.65 -17.53
N VAL A 25 12.88 18.05 -18.81
CA VAL A 25 13.84 17.64 -19.84
C VAL A 25 15.22 18.24 -19.55
N ILE A 26 15.30 19.53 -19.20
CA ILE A 26 16.57 20.17 -18.82
C ILE A 26 17.18 19.43 -17.63
N ILE A 27 16.42 19.20 -16.55
CA ILE A 27 16.92 18.47 -15.39
C ILE A 27 17.36 17.06 -15.80
N SER A 28 16.60 16.35 -16.63
CA SER A 28 16.97 15.01 -17.09
C SER A 28 18.25 14.97 -17.94
N LEU A 29 18.53 16.03 -18.71
CA LEU A 29 19.75 16.13 -19.53
C LEU A 29 20.96 16.54 -18.69
N PHE A 30 20.75 17.35 -17.65
CA PHE A 30 21.81 17.92 -16.82
C PHE A 30 22.03 17.17 -15.49
N SER A 31 21.13 16.28 -15.08
CA SER A 31 21.35 15.39 -13.95
C SER A 31 22.29 14.27 -14.39
N PRO A 32 23.56 14.26 -13.94
CA PRO A 32 24.39 13.08 -14.11
C PRO A 32 23.67 11.90 -13.45
N GLY A 33 23.76 10.71 -14.07
CA GLY A 33 23.24 9.48 -13.47
C GLY A 33 23.75 9.32 -12.03
N PRO A 34 23.00 8.63 -11.17
CA PRO A 34 23.38 8.48 -9.76
C PRO A 34 24.79 7.89 -9.68
N THR A 35 25.64 8.49 -8.85
CA THR A 35 26.99 7.96 -8.65
C THR A 35 26.89 6.57 -8.01
N GLU A 36 27.94 5.75 -8.17
CA GLU A 36 28.01 4.45 -7.49
C GLU A 36 27.79 4.60 -5.98
N GLU A 37 28.34 5.66 -5.38
CA GLU A 37 28.15 5.95 -3.97
C GLU A 37 26.69 6.25 -3.61
N GLN A 38 25.97 7.01 -4.44
CA GLN A 38 24.54 7.29 -4.23
C GLN A 38 23.69 6.01 -4.37
N THR A 39 24.01 5.17 -5.35
CA THR A 39 23.34 3.88 -5.57
C THR A 39 23.57 2.94 -4.40
N MET A 40 24.81 2.83 -3.92
CA MET A 40 25.18 2.02 -2.76
C MET A 40 24.49 2.48 -1.48
N ARG A 41 24.42 3.80 -1.23
CA ARG A 41 23.69 4.36 -0.09
C ARG A 41 22.19 4.07 -0.17
N TRP A 42 21.60 4.16 -1.36
CA TRP A 42 20.20 3.83 -1.57
C TRP A 42 19.91 2.34 -1.34
N MET A 43 20.73 1.45 -1.90
CA MET A 43 20.64 0.01 -1.68
C MET A 43 20.80 -0.35 -0.20
N HIS A 44 21.77 0.26 0.50
CA HIS A 44 21.97 0.05 1.93
C HIS A 44 20.74 0.50 2.74
N GLY A 45 20.14 1.63 2.38
CA GLY A 45 18.89 2.11 2.99
C GLY A 45 17.74 1.12 2.82
N MET A 46 17.55 0.58 1.61
CA MET A 46 16.53 -0.43 1.36
C MET A 46 16.78 -1.74 2.12
N MET A 47 18.02 -2.22 2.14
CA MET A 47 18.37 -3.43 2.88
C MET A 47 18.14 -3.26 4.39
N SER A 48 18.50 -2.10 4.94
CA SER A 48 18.23 -1.77 6.34
C SER A 48 16.73 -1.69 6.65
N ALA A 49 15.94 -1.09 5.75
CA ALA A 49 14.49 -1.06 5.89
C ALA A 49 13.86 -2.46 5.79
N MET A 50 14.37 -3.31 4.90
CA MET A 50 13.91 -4.70 4.77
C MET A 50 14.23 -5.50 6.03
N HIS A 51 15.42 -5.35 6.59
CA HIS A 51 15.84 -6.01 7.82
C HIS A 51 14.99 -5.59 9.03
N ASN A 52 14.70 -4.29 9.15
CA ASN A 52 13.86 -3.76 10.23
C ASN A 52 12.35 -3.90 9.98
N SER A 53 11.94 -4.45 8.84
CA SER A 53 10.54 -4.69 8.55
C SER A 53 10.02 -5.95 9.25
N LEU A 54 8.70 -6.06 9.37
CA LEU A 54 8.02 -7.27 9.84
C LEU A 54 8.42 -8.52 9.04
N MET A 55 8.76 -8.35 7.77
CA MET A 55 9.27 -9.41 6.89
C MET A 55 10.71 -9.81 7.27
N GLY A 56 11.59 -8.85 7.55
CA GLY A 56 12.95 -9.11 8.03
C GLY A 56 12.94 -9.82 9.38
N TRP A 57 12.13 -9.34 10.31
CA TRP A 57 11.94 -9.99 11.61
C TRP A 57 11.37 -11.41 11.48
N ALA A 58 10.42 -11.62 10.56
CA ALA A 58 9.85 -12.94 10.30
C ALA A 58 10.82 -13.91 9.62
N LEU A 59 11.76 -13.41 8.81
CA LEU A 59 12.83 -14.22 8.21
C LEU A 59 13.79 -14.74 9.29
N GLU A 60 14.19 -13.90 10.24
CA GLU A 60 15.06 -14.30 11.35
C GLU A 60 14.37 -15.23 12.34
N ASN A 61 13.08 -15.00 12.58
CA ASN A 61 12.28 -15.72 13.57
C ASN A 61 11.32 -16.71 12.92
N HIS A 62 11.70 -17.28 11.77
CA HIS A 62 10.82 -18.12 10.95
C HIS A 62 10.17 -19.27 11.75
N GLY A 63 10.92 -19.92 12.65
CA GLY A 63 10.40 -20.97 13.53
C GLY A 63 9.31 -20.49 14.50
N PHE A 64 9.50 -19.31 15.10
CA PHE A 64 8.52 -18.72 16.00
C PHE A 64 7.28 -18.22 15.26
N VAL A 65 7.46 -17.52 14.14
CA VAL A 65 6.35 -16.97 13.34
C VAL A 65 5.51 -18.08 12.72
N SER A 66 6.13 -19.14 12.19
CA SER A 66 5.41 -20.31 11.67
C SER A 66 4.65 -21.06 12.76
N ALA A 67 5.23 -21.22 13.95
CA ALA A 67 4.55 -21.80 15.10
C ALA A 67 3.35 -20.93 15.53
N LEU A 68 3.52 -19.61 15.60
CA LEU A 68 2.47 -18.66 15.96
C LEU A 68 1.32 -18.70 14.93
N LEU A 69 1.63 -18.70 13.64
CA LEU A 69 0.65 -18.81 12.54
C LEU A 69 -0.12 -20.13 12.60
N THR A 70 0.57 -21.24 12.88
CA THR A 70 -0.09 -22.56 12.97
C THR A 70 -1.02 -22.62 14.19
N LYS A 71 -0.58 -22.10 15.34
CA LYS A 71 -1.38 -22.09 16.58
C LYS A 71 -2.56 -21.13 16.49
N THR A 72 -2.38 -19.94 15.92
CA THR A 72 -3.45 -18.96 15.72
C THR A 72 -4.44 -19.43 14.66
N GLY A 73 -3.96 -19.97 13.53
CA GLY A 73 -4.81 -20.54 12.49
C GLY A 73 -5.68 -21.68 13.02
N ALA A 74 -5.13 -22.57 13.84
CA ALA A 74 -5.87 -23.66 14.47
C ALA A 74 -6.97 -23.18 15.43
N LEU A 75 -6.86 -21.98 16.01
CA LEU A 75 -7.87 -21.38 16.90
C LEU A 75 -8.92 -20.57 16.14
N VAL A 76 -8.54 -19.93 15.03
CA VAL A 76 -9.43 -19.08 14.22
C VAL A 76 -10.53 -19.92 13.56
N PHE A 77 -10.20 -21.09 13.00
CA PHE A 77 -11.20 -21.94 12.36
C PHE A 77 -12.34 -22.36 13.31
N PRO A 78 -12.07 -22.96 14.48
CA PRO A 78 -13.11 -23.28 15.46
C PRO A 78 -13.91 -22.06 15.91
N ALA A 79 -13.26 -20.90 16.10
CA ALA A 79 -13.92 -19.67 16.52
C ALA A 79 -14.93 -19.17 15.46
N ILE A 80 -14.58 -19.24 14.18
CA ILE A 80 -15.48 -18.88 13.06
C ILE A 80 -16.69 -19.83 13.03
N PHE A 81 -16.45 -21.14 13.14
CA PHE A 81 -17.53 -22.13 13.14
C PHE A 81 -18.44 -21.97 14.36
N ALA A 82 -17.89 -21.77 15.56
CA ALA A 82 -18.67 -21.52 16.77
C ALA A 82 -19.50 -20.23 16.64
N GLY A 83 -18.91 -19.15 16.12
CA GLY A 83 -19.61 -17.89 15.87
C GLY A 83 -20.76 -18.04 14.87
N ALA A 84 -20.53 -18.77 13.77
CA ALA A 84 -21.57 -19.07 12.78
C ALA A 84 -22.70 -19.91 13.38
N PHE A 85 -22.37 -20.91 14.21
CA PHE A 85 -23.34 -21.78 14.87
C PHE A 85 -24.22 -21.01 15.87
N ILE A 86 -23.60 -20.18 16.72
CA ILE A 86 -24.30 -19.32 17.67
C ILE A 86 -25.21 -18.33 16.92
N GLY A 87 -24.70 -17.71 15.85
CA GLY A 87 -25.48 -16.81 15.00
C GLY A 87 -26.70 -17.48 14.38
N ALA A 88 -26.55 -18.72 13.88
CA ALA A 88 -27.65 -19.50 13.32
C ALA A 88 -28.73 -19.84 14.36
N ILE A 89 -28.32 -20.26 15.57
CA ILE A 89 -29.25 -20.56 16.68
C ILE A 89 -30.02 -19.30 17.10
N LEU A 90 -29.34 -18.16 17.25
CA LEU A 90 -29.96 -16.90 17.61
C LEU A 90 -30.97 -16.44 16.55
N LYS A 91 -30.65 -16.62 15.27
CA LYS A 91 -31.56 -16.31 14.15
C LYS A 91 -32.83 -17.18 14.21
N MET A 92 -32.70 -18.49 14.37
CA MET A 92 -33.85 -19.40 14.47
C MET A 92 -34.75 -19.10 15.68
N ARG A 93 -34.15 -18.80 16.84
CA ARG A 93 -34.92 -18.41 18.04
C ARG A 93 -35.68 -17.10 17.86
N ARG A 94 -35.12 -16.14 17.12
CA ARG A 94 -35.77 -14.84 16.85
C ARG A 94 -36.94 -14.97 15.87
N VAL A 95 -36.82 -15.82 14.84
CA VAL A 95 -37.92 -16.10 13.89
C VAL A 95 -39.10 -16.79 14.61
N ARG A 96 -38.83 -17.72 15.52
CA ARG A 96 -39.88 -18.43 16.28
C ARG A 96 -40.63 -17.55 17.29
N LYS A 97 -40.07 -16.42 17.73
CA LYS A 97 -40.69 -15.51 18.71
C LYS A 97 -41.56 -14.42 18.07
N ASN A 98 -41.36 -14.15 16.78
CA ASN A 98 -42.05 -13.10 16.02
C ASN A 98 -43.08 -13.64 15.00
N GLY A 99 -43.31 -14.96 14.98
CA GLY A 99 -44.36 -15.60 14.17
C GLY A 99 -45.35 -16.34 15.05
#